data_AF-A0A8V0Y3L3-F1
#
_entry.id   AF-A0A8V0Y3L3-F1
#
_cell.length_a   1.000
_cell.length_b   1.000
_cell.length_c   1.000
_cell.angle_alpha   90.00
_cell.angle_beta   90.00
_cell.angle_gamma   90.00
#
_symmetry.space_group_name_H-M   'P 1'
#
loop_
_entity.id
_entity.type
_entity.pdbx_description
1 polymer ?
#
loop_
_entity_poly.entity_id
_entity_poly.type
_entity_poly.pdbx_seq_one_letter_code
_entity_poly.pdbx_strand_id
1 'polypeptide(L)'
;MLLLLSLVTGLALSASDVVTETGADPSSVLLHDIQRKVNDLWQSLLYPVMADNETDGLTYATCEVKPSSKIDADKPQVTGQVLFRQHYSQGKLEAIFHLDGFPLDNNQSGRAIHIHELGDLSDGCNSAGGHYNPFGVNHPRHPGDFGNFSPKDGKIRKYKPNLFATMFGPYSILGRSVVIHEQEDDMGKGNNKASLENGNAGKRLACCVIGICNKNLWEEKQSEAMDRKKRWRRTRLS
;
A
#
# COMPACT_ATOMS: atom_id res chain seq x y z
N MET A 1 -11.52 -41.71 65.93
CA MET A 1 -12.52 -41.80 67.00
C MET A 1 -12.53 -40.46 67.70
N LEU A 2 -13.69 -39.75 67.74
CA LEU A 2 -13.90 -38.41 68.36
C LEU A 2 -13.09 -37.24 67.71
N LEU A 3 -13.57 -35.99 67.65
CA LEU A 3 -14.92 -35.42 67.86
C LEU A 3 -15.08 -34.11 67.03
N LEU A 4 -16.30 -33.55 67.05
CA LEU A 4 -16.83 -32.46 66.20
C LEU A 4 -16.94 -31.10 66.91
N LEU A 5 -17.25 -30.04 66.12
CA LEU A 5 -17.95 -28.78 66.48
C LEU A 5 -17.17 -27.76 67.36
N SER A 6 -17.38 -26.43 67.28
CA SER A 6 -18.27 -25.53 66.50
C SER A 6 -17.55 -24.16 66.28
N LEU A 7 -18.08 -23.03 65.76
CA LEU A 7 -19.43 -22.60 65.33
C LEU A 7 -19.32 -21.62 64.12
N VAL A 8 -20.02 -20.48 64.10
CA VAL A 8 -20.13 -19.49 62.99
C VAL A 8 -20.33 -18.07 63.54
N THR A 9 -19.73 -17.07 62.89
CA THR A 9 -20.20 -15.68 62.62
C THR A 9 -19.10 -14.97 61.81
N GLY A 10 -19.33 -14.13 60.79
CA GLY A 10 -20.56 -13.66 60.17
C GLY A 10 -20.53 -12.15 59.97
N LEU A 11 -20.21 -11.66 58.76
CA LEU A 11 -20.65 -10.36 58.24
C LEU A 11 -20.47 -10.33 56.70
N ALA A 12 -21.29 -9.54 56.00
CA ALA A 12 -21.41 -9.57 54.55
C ALA A 12 -21.23 -8.18 53.90
N LEU A 13 -20.86 -8.18 52.62
CA LEU A 13 -20.96 -7.11 51.62
C LEU A 13 -20.56 -5.67 51.99
N SER A 14 -19.54 -5.16 51.31
CA SER A 14 -19.78 -4.13 50.27
C SER A 14 -18.66 -4.18 49.21
N ALA A 15 -18.91 -3.60 48.04
CA ALA A 15 -18.03 -3.63 46.87
C ALA A 15 -17.70 -2.20 46.39
N SER A 16 -16.74 -2.10 45.46
CA SER A 16 -16.40 -0.91 44.66
C SER A 16 -15.72 0.22 45.46
N ASP A 17 -14.60 0.83 45.08
CA ASP A 17 -14.01 1.09 43.77
C ASP A 17 -12.48 1.23 43.88
N VAL A 18 -11.73 0.40 43.16
CA VAL A 18 -10.29 0.65 42.91
C VAL A 18 -10.15 1.19 41.49
N VAL A 19 -10.11 2.51 41.37
CA VAL A 19 -9.70 3.19 40.14
C VAL A 19 -8.23 2.85 39.89
N THR A 20 -7.99 1.93 38.95
CA THR A 20 -6.66 1.66 38.44
C THR A 20 -6.37 2.65 37.32
N GLU A 21 -5.81 3.80 37.68
CA GLU A 21 -5.12 4.63 36.69
C GLU A 21 -3.95 3.81 36.12
N THR A 22 -4.05 3.42 34.84
CA THR A 22 -2.95 2.81 34.09
C THR A 22 -1.93 3.88 33.73
N GLY A 23 -1.20 4.35 34.74
CA GLY A 23 -0.05 5.22 34.56
C GLY A 23 1.00 4.52 33.69
N ALA A 24 1.16 4.97 32.45
CA ALA A 24 2.23 4.50 31.58
C ALA A 24 3.58 4.85 32.22
N ASP A 25 4.46 3.85 32.35
CA ASP A 25 5.77 4.02 32.99
C ASP A 25 6.54 5.18 32.31
N PRO A 26 6.91 6.25 33.05
CA PRO A 26 7.66 7.39 32.50
C PRO A 26 8.95 6.98 31.80
N SER A 27 9.60 5.88 32.23
CA SER A 27 10.83 5.38 31.58
C SER A 27 10.55 4.86 30.17
N SER A 28 9.45 4.11 29.99
CA SER A 28 9.00 3.61 28.68
C SER A 28 8.65 4.73 27.72
N VAL A 29 7.95 5.77 28.21
CA VAL A 29 7.55 6.94 27.39
C VAL A 29 8.79 7.73 26.94
N LEU A 30 9.77 7.93 27.83
CA LEU A 30 11.02 8.61 27.51
C LEU A 30 11.87 7.82 26.50
N LEU A 31 11.97 6.49 26.67
CA LEU A 31 12.69 5.63 25.73
C LEU A 31 12.03 5.63 24.33
N HIS A 32 10.70 5.57 24.26
CA HIS A 32 9.99 5.70 22.99
C HIS A 32 10.20 7.07 22.32
N ASP A 33 10.25 8.16 23.08
CA ASP A 33 10.49 9.50 22.54
C ASP A 33 11.94 9.69 22.06
N ILE A 34 12.93 9.13 22.77
CA ILE A 34 14.32 9.10 22.32
C ILE A 34 14.46 8.26 21.05
N GLN A 35 13.87 7.05 21.01
CA GLN A 35 13.90 6.19 19.82
C GLN A 35 13.28 6.87 18.60
N ARG A 36 12.17 7.62 18.79
CA ARG A 36 11.55 8.45 17.76
C ARG A 36 12.51 9.54 17.26
N LYS A 37 13.04 10.37 18.16
CA LYS A 37 13.96 11.48 17.81
C LYS A 37 15.23 11.02 17.12
N VAL A 38 15.80 9.89 17.55
CA VAL A 38 16.96 9.27 16.89
C VAL A 38 16.61 8.77 15.49
N ASN A 39 15.47 8.10 15.31
CA ASN A 39 15.00 7.70 13.98
C ASN A 39 14.74 8.92 13.07
N ASP A 40 14.07 9.95 13.57
CA ASP A 40 13.79 11.18 12.81
C ASP A 40 15.08 11.88 12.38
N LEU A 41 16.09 11.97 13.25
CA LEU A 41 17.41 12.50 12.92
C LEU A 41 18.12 11.67 11.84
N TRP A 42 18.15 10.34 11.98
CA TRP A 42 18.74 9.46 10.97
C TRP A 42 18.02 9.52 9.62
N GLN A 43 16.69 9.58 9.61
CA GLN A 43 15.92 9.71 8.37
C GLN A 43 16.06 11.10 7.73
N SER A 44 16.16 12.17 8.53
CA SER A 44 16.47 13.52 8.04
C SER A 44 17.85 13.60 7.38
N LEU A 45 18.87 12.94 7.96
CA LEU A 45 20.22 12.85 7.39
C LEU A 45 20.26 12.01 6.10
N LEU A 46 19.46 10.95 6.00
CA LEU A 46 19.44 10.05 4.84
C LEU A 46 18.53 10.51 3.69
N TYR A 47 17.48 11.29 3.99
CA TYR A 47 16.50 11.79 3.02
C TYR A 47 16.24 13.31 3.19
N PRO A 48 17.28 14.16 3.05
CA PRO A 48 17.19 15.60 3.36
C PRO A 48 16.19 16.39 2.51
N VAL A 49 15.76 15.85 1.37
CA VAL A 49 14.80 16.47 0.43
C VAL A 49 13.37 16.54 1.00
N MET A 50 13.06 15.81 2.09
CA MET A 50 11.72 15.76 2.68
C MET A 50 11.45 16.82 3.75
N ALA A 51 12.46 17.62 4.12
CA ALA A 51 12.37 18.62 5.20
C ALA A 51 12.03 20.03 4.70
N ASP A 52 11.19 20.14 3.66
CA ASP A 52 10.72 21.43 3.18
C ASP A 52 9.47 21.87 3.96
N ASN A 53 9.55 23.05 4.58
CA ASN A 53 8.54 23.60 5.51
C ASN A 53 7.18 23.89 4.84
N GLU A 54 7.07 23.77 3.51
CA GLU A 54 5.82 23.97 2.76
C GLU A 54 4.95 22.70 2.62
N THR A 55 5.46 21.51 2.96
CA THR A 55 4.67 20.28 2.92
C THR A 55 4.12 19.94 4.30
N ASP A 56 2.81 19.68 4.38
CA ASP A 56 2.06 19.32 5.60
C ASP A 56 2.38 17.88 6.05
N GLY A 57 3.67 17.59 6.26
CA GLY A 57 4.22 16.25 6.48
C GLY A 57 4.06 15.27 5.30
N LEU A 58 3.62 15.72 4.12
CA LEU A 58 3.22 14.84 3.01
C LEU A 58 4.33 14.67 1.95
N THR A 59 4.78 13.43 1.76
CA THR A 59 5.61 13.03 0.63
C THR A 59 4.75 12.50 -0.51
N TYR A 60 5.19 12.78 -1.75
CA TYR A 60 4.54 12.37 -2.99
C TYR A 60 5.53 11.64 -3.90
N ALA A 61 5.05 10.63 -4.61
CA ALA A 61 5.80 9.93 -5.65
C ALA A 61 4.92 9.61 -6.85
N THR A 62 5.55 9.45 -8.01
CA THR A 62 4.92 9.12 -9.29
C THR A 62 5.63 7.94 -9.94
N CYS A 63 4.91 7.24 -10.79
CA CYS A 63 5.39 6.13 -11.59
C CYS A 63 4.71 6.24 -12.97
N GLU A 64 5.46 6.70 -13.97
CA GLU A 64 4.96 6.95 -15.33
C GLU A 64 4.95 5.63 -16.13
N VAL A 65 3.83 4.92 -16.08
CA VAL A 65 3.64 3.57 -16.65
C VAL A 65 3.78 3.61 -18.17
N LYS A 66 4.71 2.78 -18.68
CA LYS A 66 4.94 2.57 -20.11
C LYS A 66 4.88 1.07 -20.44
N PRO A 67 4.47 0.68 -21.66
CA PRO A 67 4.49 -0.72 -22.08
C PRO A 67 5.89 -1.31 -21.94
N SER A 68 5.96 -2.60 -21.60
CA SER A 68 7.25 -3.32 -21.58
C SER A 68 7.86 -3.29 -22.98
N SER A 69 9.15 -2.98 -23.10
CA SER A 69 9.90 -3.11 -24.37
C SER A 69 9.99 -4.55 -24.89
N LYS A 70 9.53 -5.52 -24.09
CA LYS A 70 9.47 -6.95 -24.40
C LYS A 70 8.05 -7.51 -24.50
N ILE A 71 7.00 -6.69 -24.45
CA ILE A 71 5.64 -7.20 -24.64
C ILE A 71 5.39 -7.47 -26.14
N ASP A 72 4.67 -8.55 -26.43
CA ASP A 72 4.31 -8.91 -27.81
C ASP A 72 3.36 -7.86 -28.41
N ALA A 73 3.43 -7.67 -29.73
CA ALA A 73 2.69 -6.60 -30.43
C ALA A 73 1.15 -6.80 -30.44
N ASP A 74 0.66 -8.03 -30.23
CA ASP A 74 -0.76 -8.35 -30.07
C ASP A 74 -1.33 -7.99 -28.69
N LYS A 75 -0.47 -7.59 -27.74
CA LYS A 75 -0.87 -7.35 -26.35
C LYS A 75 -1.23 -5.89 -26.07
N PRO A 76 -2.07 -5.65 -25.04
CA PRO A 76 -2.49 -4.30 -24.66
C PRO A 76 -1.30 -3.41 -24.30
N GLN A 77 -1.17 -2.28 -25.01
CA GLN A 77 -0.12 -1.29 -24.80
C GLN A 77 -0.53 -0.34 -23.67
N VAL A 78 -0.42 -0.83 -22.43
CA VAL A 78 -0.86 -0.11 -21.23
C VAL A 78 0.06 1.07 -20.92
N THR A 79 -0.54 2.26 -20.74
CA THR A 79 0.14 3.52 -20.41
C THR A 79 -0.55 4.21 -19.25
N GLY A 80 0.13 5.15 -18.59
CA GLY A 80 -0.51 6.08 -17.65
C GLY A 80 0.36 6.45 -16.46
N GLN A 81 -0.26 6.64 -15.31
CA GLN A 81 0.43 7.01 -14.07
C GLN A 81 -0.12 6.24 -12.87
N VAL A 82 0.79 5.86 -11.97
CA VAL A 82 0.46 5.51 -10.57
C VAL A 82 1.09 6.56 -9.68
N LEU A 83 0.25 7.23 -8.90
CA LEU A 83 0.64 8.30 -7.97
C LEU A 83 0.51 7.80 -6.55
N PHE A 84 1.44 8.20 -5.70
CA PHE A 84 1.54 7.80 -4.30
C PHE A 84 1.58 9.03 -3.40
N ARG A 85 0.95 8.92 -2.23
CA ARG A 85 1.00 9.94 -1.18
C ARG A 85 1.06 9.26 0.19
N GLN A 86 1.92 9.75 1.08
CA GLN A 86 2.01 9.27 2.45
C GLN A 86 2.42 10.41 3.38
N HIS A 87 1.75 10.53 4.52
CA HIS A 87 2.18 11.42 5.59
C HIS A 87 3.37 10.80 6.34
N TYR A 88 4.38 11.60 6.64
CA TYR A 88 5.60 11.22 7.32
C TYR A 88 5.35 10.63 8.73
N SER A 89 6.36 9.90 9.21
CA SER A 89 6.48 9.10 10.44
C SER A 89 5.47 7.97 10.64
N GLN A 90 4.16 8.18 10.45
CA GLN A 90 3.11 7.19 10.80
C GLN A 90 1.96 7.07 9.79
N GLY A 91 1.94 7.86 8.71
CA GLY A 91 0.87 7.80 7.71
C GLY A 91 0.84 6.46 6.97
N LYS A 92 -0.37 5.99 6.61
CA LYS A 92 -0.52 4.89 5.65
C LYS A 92 -0.35 5.43 4.24
N LEU A 93 0.22 4.60 3.35
CA LEU A 93 0.35 4.93 1.95
C LEU A 93 -1.03 4.93 1.27
N GLU A 94 -1.26 5.94 0.44
CA GLU A 94 -2.38 6.02 -0.48
C GLU A 94 -1.86 5.98 -1.92
N ALA A 95 -2.66 5.44 -2.85
CA ALA A 95 -2.34 5.46 -4.27
C ALA A 95 -3.52 5.79 -5.18
N ILE A 96 -3.24 6.49 -6.29
CA ILE A 96 -4.15 6.73 -7.42
C ILE A 96 -3.59 6.02 -8.65
N PHE A 97 -4.39 5.16 -9.26
CA PHE A 97 -4.08 4.44 -10.49
C PHE A 97 -4.89 5.06 -11.64
N HIS A 98 -4.20 5.65 -12.60
CA HIS A 98 -4.77 6.32 -13.77
C HIS A 98 -4.11 5.72 -15.02
N LEU A 99 -4.67 4.61 -15.52
CA LEU A 99 -4.09 3.78 -16.57
C LEU A 99 -5.07 3.61 -17.75
N ASP A 100 -4.53 3.58 -18.97
CA ASP A 100 -5.25 3.48 -20.24
C ASP A 100 -4.58 2.44 -21.14
N GLY A 101 -5.20 2.08 -22.27
CA GLY A 101 -4.64 1.13 -23.23
C GLY A 101 -5.02 -0.33 -22.98
N PHE A 102 -5.99 -0.59 -22.10
CA PHE A 102 -6.64 -1.90 -22.03
C PHE A 102 -7.63 -2.06 -23.21
N PRO A 103 -7.99 -3.29 -23.61
CA PRO A 103 -9.00 -3.50 -24.66
C PRO A 103 -10.38 -2.93 -24.27
N LEU A 104 -11.31 -2.90 -25.22
CA LEU A 104 -12.65 -2.31 -25.05
C LEU A 104 -13.78 -3.34 -24.88
N ASP A 105 -13.46 -4.64 -24.86
CA ASP A 105 -14.44 -5.71 -24.71
C ASP A 105 -14.91 -5.88 -23.24
N ASN A 106 -16.21 -6.11 -23.07
CA ASN A 106 -16.86 -6.13 -21.75
C ASN A 106 -16.60 -7.42 -20.93
N ASN A 107 -15.91 -8.41 -21.49
CA ASN A 107 -15.63 -9.70 -20.84
C ASN A 107 -14.23 -9.76 -20.20
N GLN A 108 -13.57 -8.63 -19.99
CA GLN A 108 -12.24 -8.62 -19.41
C GLN A 108 -12.21 -9.04 -17.94
N SER A 109 -11.33 -9.99 -17.67
CA SER A 109 -10.77 -10.22 -16.35
C SER A 109 -10.02 -8.99 -15.84
N GLY A 110 -9.93 -8.88 -14.51
CA GLY A 110 -9.08 -7.92 -13.84
C GLY A 110 -7.60 -8.10 -14.19
N ARG A 111 -6.83 -7.07 -13.88
CA ARG A 111 -5.37 -7.05 -14.03
C ARG A 111 -4.76 -6.89 -12.65
N ALA A 112 -3.79 -7.74 -12.32
CA ALA A 112 -2.99 -7.56 -11.13
C ALA A 112 -2.04 -6.36 -11.28
N ILE A 113 -1.77 -5.64 -10.19
CA ILE A 113 -0.78 -4.55 -10.17
C ILE A 113 0.05 -4.69 -8.90
N HIS A 114 1.37 -4.77 -9.05
CA HIS A 114 2.30 -5.08 -7.97
C HIS A 114 3.47 -4.12 -7.91
N ILE A 115 4.12 -4.01 -6.75
CA ILE A 115 5.47 -3.47 -6.65
C ILE A 115 6.46 -4.63 -6.76
N HIS A 116 7.37 -4.52 -7.72
CA HIS A 116 8.48 -5.44 -7.90
C HIS A 116 9.75 -4.92 -7.22
N GLU A 117 10.68 -5.81 -6.88
CA GLU A 117 11.83 -5.50 -6.02
C GLU A 117 12.80 -4.46 -6.61
N LEU A 118 13.03 -4.47 -7.93
CA LEU A 118 14.01 -3.62 -8.61
C LEU A 118 13.35 -2.55 -9.48
N GLY A 119 13.94 -1.36 -9.53
CA GLY A 119 13.68 -0.33 -10.54
C GLY A 119 14.45 -0.54 -11.85
N ASP A 120 14.95 -1.74 -12.12
CA ASP A 120 15.70 -2.06 -13.33
C ASP A 120 14.75 -2.37 -14.50
N LEU A 121 14.76 -1.52 -15.51
CA LEU A 121 13.97 -1.65 -16.73
C LEU A 121 14.82 -1.96 -17.99
N SER A 122 16.06 -2.42 -17.81
CA SER A 122 17.00 -2.73 -18.89
C SER A 122 16.50 -3.82 -19.86
N ASP A 123 15.74 -4.80 -19.37
CA ASP A 123 15.01 -5.79 -20.18
C ASP A 123 13.49 -5.53 -20.16
N GLY A 124 13.10 -4.26 -20.19
CA GLY A 124 11.71 -3.85 -19.99
C GLY A 124 11.22 -4.25 -18.61
N CYS A 125 10.01 -4.80 -18.51
CA CYS A 125 9.46 -5.20 -17.21
C CYS A 125 10.03 -6.53 -16.68
N ASN A 126 10.87 -7.25 -17.43
CA ASN A 126 11.42 -8.53 -17.00
C ASN A 126 12.51 -8.37 -15.93
N SER A 127 13.38 -7.37 -16.09
CA SER A 127 14.49 -7.05 -15.19
C SER A 127 14.06 -6.50 -13.82
N ALA A 128 12.77 -6.19 -13.65
CA ALA A 128 12.20 -5.72 -12.37
C ALA A 128 12.32 -6.71 -11.18
N GLY A 129 12.71 -7.97 -11.43
CA GLY A 129 12.84 -9.00 -10.39
C GLY A 129 11.49 -9.60 -9.96
N GLY A 130 11.43 -10.21 -8.77
CA GLY A 130 10.21 -10.72 -8.15
C GLY A 130 9.28 -9.64 -7.58
N HIS A 131 8.20 -10.04 -6.91
CA HIS A 131 7.42 -9.10 -6.08
C HIS A 131 8.30 -8.60 -4.93
N TYR A 132 8.14 -7.34 -4.53
CA TYR A 132 8.92 -6.76 -3.45
C TYR A 132 8.55 -7.37 -2.09
N ASN A 133 9.38 -8.30 -1.60
CA ASN A 133 9.12 -9.09 -0.38
C ASN A 133 10.20 -8.89 0.70
N PRO A 134 10.24 -7.75 1.41
CA PRO A 134 11.24 -7.49 2.45
C PRO A 134 11.06 -8.35 3.72
N PHE A 135 9.97 -9.11 3.82
CA PHE A 135 9.59 -9.86 5.02
C PHE A 135 9.61 -11.38 4.84
N GLY A 136 9.98 -11.88 3.66
CA GLY A 136 10.02 -13.33 3.37
C GLY A 136 8.65 -14.03 3.51
N VAL A 137 7.55 -13.31 3.28
CA VAL A 137 6.18 -13.83 3.41
C VAL A 137 5.63 -14.26 2.06
N ASN A 138 4.81 -15.32 2.00
CA ASN A 138 4.09 -15.66 0.77
C ASN A 138 3.12 -14.55 0.35
N HIS A 139 2.98 -14.36 -0.96
CA HIS A 139 1.87 -13.66 -1.59
C HIS A 139 0.51 -14.22 -1.08
N PRO A 140 -0.56 -13.43 -0.91
CA PRO A 140 -0.72 -11.99 -1.21
C PRO A 140 -0.40 -11.06 -0.01
N ARG A 141 0.72 -11.29 0.69
CA ARG A 141 1.11 -10.52 1.88
C ARG A 141 2.33 -9.62 1.68
N HIS A 142 2.84 -9.50 0.45
CA HIS A 142 3.89 -8.52 0.17
C HIS A 142 3.34 -7.09 0.33
N PRO A 143 4.14 -6.11 0.79
CA PRO A 143 3.64 -4.74 1.01
C PRO A 143 3.06 -4.08 -0.25
N GLY A 144 3.54 -4.49 -1.43
CA GLY A 144 3.11 -4.03 -2.74
C GLY A 144 2.12 -4.92 -3.48
N ASP A 145 1.57 -5.97 -2.85
CA ASP A 145 0.52 -6.80 -3.46
C ASP A 145 -0.80 -6.00 -3.49
N PHE A 146 -1.00 -5.12 -4.48
CA PHE A 146 -2.24 -4.34 -4.58
C PHE A 146 -3.44 -5.18 -5.06
N GLY A 147 -3.20 -6.36 -5.65
CA GLY A 147 -4.22 -7.26 -6.17
C GLY A 147 -4.98 -6.69 -7.37
N ASN A 148 -6.19 -7.20 -7.61
CA ASN A 148 -6.90 -6.98 -8.89
C ASN A 148 -7.53 -5.60 -9.09
N PHE A 149 -7.53 -5.17 -10.35
CA PHE A 149 -8.20 -3.98 -10.87
C PHE A 149 -8.91 -4.34 -12.18
N SER A 150 -10.24 -4.21 -12.23
CA SER A 150 -11.01 -4.40 -13.47
C SER A 150 -10.97 -3.13 -14.32
N PRO A 151 -10.46 -3.17 -15.56
CA PRO A 151 -10.60 -2.06 -16.51
C PRO A 151 -12.07 -1.80 -16.85
N LYS A 152 -12.39 -0.56 -17.24
CA LYS A 152 -13.68 -0.15 -17.81
C LYS A 152 -13.43 0.82 -18.95
N ASP A 153 -14.06 0.59 -20.10
CA ASP A 153 -13.89 1.43 -21.31
C ASP A 153 -12.40 1.61 -21.71
N GLY A 154 -11.59 0.54 -21.55
CA GLY A 154 -10.14 0.55 -21.80
C GLY A 154 -9.29 1.21 -20.71
N LYS A 155 -9.85 1.51 -19.53
CA LYS A 155 -9.23 2.37 -18.50
C LYS A 155 -9.35 1.83 -17.08
N ILE A 156 -8.30 2.01 -16.28
CA ILE A 156 -8.36 1.93 -14.82
C ILE A 156 -8.30 3.35 -14.25
N ARG A 157 -9.24 3.65 -13.35
CA ARG A 157 -9.31 4.91 -12.58
C ARG A 157 -9.71 4.57 -11.15
N LYS A 158 -8.71 4.35 -10.29
CA LYS A 158 -8.92 3.79 -8.94
C LYS A 158 -8.09 4.53 -7.90
N TYR A 159 -8.70 4.85 -6.77
CA TYR A 159 -8.01 5.27 -5.55
C TYR A 159 -8.00 4.09 -4.56
N LYS A 160 -6.86 3.86 -3.90
CA LYS A 160 -6.70 2.90 -2.80
C LYS A 160 -6.04 3.60 -1.58
N PRO A 161 -6.78 3.81 -0.48
CA PRO A 161 -6.20 4.24 0.79
C PRO A 161 -5.58 3.05 1.55
N ASN A 162 -4.87 3.35 2.64
CA ASN A 162 -4.49 2.38 3.67
C ASN A 162 -3.65 1.18 3.18
N LEU A 163 -2.74 1.41 2.23
CA LEU A 163 -1.82 0.40 1.71
C LEU A 163 -0.74 0.03 2.74
N PHE A 164 -0.20 -1.19 2.63
CA PHE A 164 0.82 -1.73 3.53
C PHE A 164 2.26 -1.29 3.16
N ALA A 165 2.52 -1.00 1.89
CA ALA A 165 3.76 -0.39 1.44
C ALA A 165 4.02 0.99 2.08
N THR A 166 5.28 1.42 2.05
CA THR A 166 5.76 2.68 2.62
C THR A 166 6.78 3.33 1.70
N MET A 167 6.86 4.66 1.66
CA MET A 167 7.91 5.43 1.00
C MET A 167 9.10 5.76 1.92
N PHE A 168 9.03 5.38 3.20
CA PHE A 168 10.02 5.74 4.22
C PHE A 168 10.74 4.53 4.84
N GLY A 169 11.93 4.78 5.38
CA GLY A 169 12.72 3.78 6.10
C GLY A 169 13.32 2.68 5.21
N PRO A 170 13.89 1.61 5.82
CA PRO A 170 14.59 0.55 5.10
C PRO A 170 13.68 -0.24 4.15
N TYR A 171 12.37 -0.17 4.36
CA TYR A 171 11.37 -0.88 3.56
C TYR A 171 10.74 -0.02 2.46
N SER A 172 11.32 1.15 2.16
CA SER A 172 10.80 2.07 1.14
C SER A 172 10.60 1.40 -0.24
N ILE A 173 9.55 1.84 -0.93
CA ILE A 173 9.25 1.51 -2.34
C ILE A 173 9.86 2.49 -3.34
N LEU A 174 10.47 3.60 -2.89
CA LEU A 174 11.12 4.55 -3.79
C LEU A 174 12.29 3.87 -4.52
N GLY A 175 12.44 4.14 -5.82
CA GLY A 175 13.42 3.49 -6.68
C GLY A 175 13.09 2.04 -7.06
N ARG A 176 11.98 1.47 -6.57
CA ARG A 176 11.43 0.18 -7.04
C ARG A 176 10.49 0.39 -8.22
N SER A 177 9.93 -0.68 -8.78
CA SER A 177 9.02 -0.58 -9.92
C SER A 177 7.58 -0.96 -9.59
N VAL A 178 6.61 -0.33 -10.26
CA VAL A 178 5.25 -0.86 -10.38
C VAL A 178 5.16 -1.67 -11.66
N VAL A 179 4.50 -2.82 -11.62
CA VAL A 179 4.24 -3.70 -12.77
C VAL A 179 2.75 -3.98 -12.89
N ILE A 180 2.23 -3.88 -14.12
CA ILE A 180 0.85 -4.18 -14.49
C ILE A 180 0.86 -5.50 -15.25
N HIS A 181 0.03 -6.45 -14.81
CA HIS A 181 0.01 -7.80 -15.34
C HIS A 181 -1.11 -8.06 -16.35
N GLU A 182 -0.96 -9.13 -17.13
CA GLU A 182 -1.93 -9.57 -18.13
C GLU A 182 -3.17 -10.21 -17.51
N GLN A 183 -3.06 -10.92 -16.40
CA GLN A 183 -4.15 -11.74 -15.84
C GLN A 183 -4.61 -11.24 -14.46
N GLU A 184 -5.68 -11.85 -13.96
CA GLU A 184 -6.06 -11.70 -12.55
C GLU A 184 -5.06 -12.42 -11.66
N ASP A 185 -4.83 -11.80 -10.52
CA ASP A 185 -4.21 -12.39 -9.36
C ASP A 185 -5.16 -13.38 -8.69
N ASP A 186 -4.73 -14.63 -8.50
CA ASP A 186 -5.48 -15.68 -7.80
C ASP A 186 -5.49 -15.53 -6.26
N MET A 187 -4.75 -14.55 -5.73
CA MET A 187 -4.60 -14.20 -4.32
C MET A 187 -4.05 -15.35 -3.47
N GLY A 188 -3.14 -16.15 -4.02
CA GLY A 188 -2.53 -17.31 -3.34
C GLY A 188 -3.41 -18.57 -3.32
N LYS A 189 -4.41 -18.67 -4.22
CA LYS A 189 -5.44 -19.74 -4.21
C LYS A 189 -5.35 -20.74 -5.36
N GLY A 190 -4.43 -20.57 -6.31
CA GLY A 190 -4.24 -21.46 -7.47
C GLY A 190 -3.60 -22.82 -7.16
N ASN A 191 -3.38 -23.15 -5.88
CA ASN A 191 -2.83 -24.43 -5.40
C ASN A 191 -1.53 -24.87 -6.10
N ASN A 192 -0.64 -23.91 -6.38
CA ASN A 192 0.66 -24.14 -7.00
C ASN A 192 1.69 -23.14 -6.46
N LYS A 193 2.98 -23.37 -6.74
CA LYS A 193 4.07 -22.53 -6.23
C LYS A 193 3.96 -21.07 -6.69
N ALA A 194 3.69 -20.83 -7.97
CA ALA A 194 3.59 -19.50 -8.55
C ALA A 194 2.43 -18.67 -7.94
N SER A 195 1.33 -19.31 -7.54
CA SER A 195 0.24 -18.69 -6.78
C SER A 195 0.75 -18.02 -5.49
N LEU A 196 1.62 -18.71 -4.74
CA LEU A 196 2.18 -18.21 -3.47
C LEU A 196 3.37 -17.24 -3.65
N GLU A 197 3.86 -17.06 -4.88
CA GLU A 197 4.96 -16.15 -5.22
C GLU A 197 4.49 -14.89 -5.96
N ASN A 198 3.49 -14.99 -6.84
CA ASN A 198 3.07 -13.95 -7.78
C ASN A 198 1.59 -14.01 -8.21
N GLY A 199 0.75 -14.78 -7.52
CA GLY A 199 -0.69 -14.85 -7.78
C GLY A 199 -1.07 -15.43 -9.15
N ASN A 200 -0.14 -16.07 -9.88
CA ASN A 200 -0.33 -16.50 -11.28
C ASN A 200 -0.75 -15.39 -12.26
N ALA A 201 -0.40 -14.13 -11.98
CA ALA A 201 -0.87 -12.97 -12.75
C ALA A 201 -0.40 -12.89 -14.23
N GLY A 202 0.42 -13.82 -14.71
CA GLY A 202 0.84 -13.90 -16.12
C GLY A 202 1.83 -12.81 -16.55
N LYS A 203 1.84 -12.48 -17.85
CA LYS A 203 2.83 -11.59 -18.48
C LYS A 203 2.80 -10.17 -17.89
N ARG A 204 3.94 -9.48 -17.94
CA ARG A 204 4.12 -8.10 -17.47
C ARG A 204 3.87 -7.13 -18.64
N LEU A 205 2.68 -6.54 -18.70
CA LEU A 205 2.26 -5.66 -19.81
C LEU A 205 3.03 -4.34 -19.83
N ALA A 206 3.13 -3.70 -18.66
CA ALA A 206 3.67 -2.36 -18.51
C ALA A 206 4.26 -2.16 -17.12
N CYS A 207 5.18 -1.19 -17.00
CA CYS A 207 5.87 -0.89 -15.75
C CYS A 207 6.47 0.52 -15.75
N CYS A 208 6.99 0.91 -14.59
CA CYS A 208 7.68 2.18 -14.35
C CYS A 208 8.48 2.13 -13.06
N VAL A 209 9.42 3.05 -12.87
CA VAL A 209 10.14 3.25 -11.60
C VAL A 209 9.39 4.29 -10.75
N ILE A 210 9.31 4.06 -9.44
CA ILE A 210 8.67 4.94 -8.46
C ILE A 210 9.66 6.04 -8.06
N GLY A 211 9.45 7.25 -8.57
CA GLY A 211 10.28 8.43 -8.29
C GLY A 211 9.54 9.49 -7.46
N ILE A 212 10.26 10.24 -6.64
CA ILE A 212 9.71 11.38 -5.88
C ILE A 212 9.18 12.44 -6.85
N CYS A 213 8.05 13.07 -6.53
CA CYS A 213 7.46 14.13 -7.37
C CYS A 213 6.87 15.27 -6.52
N ASN A 214 6.46 16.36 -7.19
CA ASN A 214 5.69 17.42 -6.55
C ASN A 214 4.24 16.97 -6.25
N LYS A 215 3.54 17.72 -5.39
CA LYS A 215 2.15 17.45 -5.01
C LYS A 215 1.14 17.65 -6.14
N ASN A 216 1.47 18.46 -7.15
CA ASN A 216 0.53 18.94 -8.17
C ASN A 216 -0.10 17.78 -8.96
N LEU A 217 0.69 16.77 -9.32
CA LEU A 217 0.18 15.57 -10.02
C LEU A 217 -0.91 14.85 -9.22
N TRP A 218 -0.74 14.75 -7.91
CA TRP A 218 -1.72 14.13 -7.02
C TRP A 218 -3.00 14.97 -6.93
N GLU A 219 -2.87 16.28 -6.72
CA GLU A 219 -3.99 17.21 -6.60
C GLU A 219 -4.84 17.23 -7.88
N GLU A 220 -4.21 17.26 -9.04
CA GLU A 220 -4.86 17.16 -10.36
C GLU A 220 -5.72 15.89 -10.45
N LYS A 221 -5.13 14.71 -10.25
CA LYS A 221 -5.87 13.43 -10.42
C LYS A 221 -6.86 13.14 -9.30
N GLN A 222 -6.65 13.68 -8.08
CA GLN A 222 -7.63 13.61 -7.01
C GLN A 222 -8.87 14.45 -7.34
N SER A 223 -8.71 15.63 -7.94
CA SER A 223 -9.82 16.49 -8.37
C SER A 223 -10.72 15.81 -9.41
N GLU A 224 -10.13 15.19 -10.44
CA GLU A 224 -10.86 14.41 -11.46
C GLU A 224 -11.73 13.31 -10.83
N ALA A 225 -11.17 12.55 -9.88
CA ALA A 225 -11.86 11.46 -9.19
C ALA A 225 -13.04 11.97 -8.35
N MET A 226 -12.86 13.10 -7.66
CA MET A 226 -13.89 13.75 -6.86
C MET A 226 -15.03 14.31 -7.73
N ASP A 227 -14.72 14.93 -8.86
CA ASP A 227 -15.72 15.52 -9.74
C ASP A 227 -16.52 14.48 -10.53
N ARG A 228 -15.91 13.34 -10.91
CA ARG A 228 -16.66 12.18 -11.42
C ARG A 228 -17.67 11.67 -10.39
N LYS A 229 -17.29 11.62 -9.11
CA LYS A 229 -18.19 11.20 -8.00
C LYS A 229 -19.34 12.20 -7.79
N LYS A 230 -19.09 13.51 -7.86
CA LYS A 230 -20.13 14.55 -7.81
C LYS A 230 -21.09 14.46 -9.00
N ARG A 231 -20.57 14.28 -10.22
CA ARG A 231 -21.36 14.17 -11.46
C ARG A 231 -22.30 12.96 -11.43
N TRP A 232 -21.76 11.78 -11.07
CA TRP A 232 -22.54 10.56 -10.93
C TRP A 232 -23.68 10.67 -9.90
N ARG A 233 -23.43 11.36 -8.77
CA ARG A 233 -24.47 11.63 -7.76
C ARG A 233 -25.61 12.49 -8.31
N ARG A 234 -25.31 13.51 -9.12
CA ARG A 234 -26.34 14.37 -9.75
C ARG A 234 -27.23 13.57 -10.70
N THR A 235 -26.66 12.79 -11.62
CA THR A 235 -27.40 11.94 -12.59
C THR A 235 -28.17 10.76 -11.97
N ARG A 236 -28.11 10.57 -10.65
CA ARG A 236 -28.83 9.52 -9.92
C ARG A 236 -29.87 10.07 -8.93
N LEU A 237 -30.02 11.39 -8.90
CA LEU A 237 -31.01 12.15 -8.12
C LEU A 237 -31.92 12.99 -9.04
N SER A 238 -31.84 12.74 -10.35
CA SER A 238 -32.63 13.29 -11.45
C SER A 238 -33.30 12.15 -12.20
#